data_AF-A0A1V4YME0-F1
#
_entry.id   AF-A0A1V4YME0-F1
#
_cell.length_a   1.000
_cell.length_b   1.000
_cell.length_c   1.000
_cell.angle_alpha   90.00
_cell.angle_beta   90.00
_cell.angle_gamma   90.00
#
_symmetry.space_group_name_H-M   'P 1'
#
loop_
_entity.id
_entity.type
_entity.pdbx_description
1 polymer ?
#
loop_
_entity_poly.entity_id
_entity_poly.type
_entity_poly.pdbx_seq_one_letter_code
_entity_poly.pdbx_strand_id
1 'polypeptide(L)'
;MTLGIAGLLISSWYLVSYASLIAIEIGIPLFVVGVLLLSIGTSFPELSFQTVSLLHGYKLLTIGDLLGTTVVNSTLVLGVISILNPIFVTDLRDFVVVSLFTVIVVLIFSYYLRSKGITRLKALLLVLIYVVFILLTGFY
;
A
#
# COMPACT_ATOMS: atom_id res chain seq x y z
N MET A 1 23.54 7.28 -7.57
CA MET A 1 22.41 6.48 -8.09
C MET A 1 22.71 4.99 -8.11
N THR A 2 23.79 4.54 -8.77
CA THR A 2 24.17 3.11 -8.84
C THR A 2 24.39 2.44 -7.48
N LEU A 3 25.11 3.10 -6.56
CA LEU A 3 25.30 2.63 -5.18
C LEU A 3 23.98 2.50 -4.40
N GLY A 4 23.03 3.42 -4.63
CA GLY A 4 21.72 3.39 -3.98
C GLY A 4 20.86 2.21 -4.45
N ILE A 5 20.86 1.95 -5.76
CA ILE A 5 20.16 0.79 -6.35
C ILE A 5 20.77 -0.52 -5.84
N ALA A 6 22.10 -0.62 -5.83
CA ALA A 6 22.79 -1.81 -5.30
C ALA A 6 22.45 -2.04 -3.83
N GLY A 7 22.48 -0.99 -3.01
CA GLY A 7 22.08 -1.07 -1.60
C GLY A 7 20.64 -1.53 -1.41
N LEU A 8 19.71 -1.06 -2.25
CA LEU A 8 18.29 -1.40 -2.18
C LEU A 8 18.01 -2.86 -2.60
N LEU A 9 18.73 -3.36 -3.62
CA LEU A 9 18.65 -4.77 -4.03
C LEU A 9 19.16 -5.70 -2.94
N ILE A 10 20.32 -5.36 -2.35
CA ILE A 10 20.94 -6.16 -1.29
C ILE A 10 20.05 -6.15 -0.04
N SER A 11 19.56 -4.98 0.38
CA SER A 11 18.70 -4.88 1.57
C SER A 11 17.39 -5.63 1.36
N SER A 12 16.77 -5.53 0.19
CA SER A 12 15.53 -6.26 -0.13
C SER A 12 15.74 -7.78 -0.06
N TRP A 13 16.87 -8.27 -0.59
CA TRP A 13 17.19 -9.69 -0.53
C TRP A 13 17.37 -10.21 0.90
N TYR A 14 18.12 -9.47 1.74
CA TYR A 14 18.26 -9.82 3.14
C TYR A 14 16.93 -9.74 3.90
N LEU A 15 16.13 -8.70 3.66
CA LEU A 15 14.86 -8.50 4.34
C LEU A 15 13.90 -9.66 4.09
N VAL A 16 13.76 -10.10 2.82
CA VAL A 16 12.94 -11.28 2.48
C VAL A 16 13.52 -12.57 3.07
N SER A 17 14.84 -12.75 3.03
CA SER A 17 15.51 -13.95 3.56
C SER A 17 15.34 -14.08 5.08
N TYR A 18 15.57 -13.01 5.83
CA TYR A 18 15.38 -13.03 7.28
C TYR A 18 13.90 -13.08 7.68
N ALA A 19 13.01 -12.39 6.96
CA ALA A 19 11.58 -12.46 7.21
C ALA A 19 11.05 -13.90 7.03
N SER A 20 11.54 -14.62 6.02
CA SER A 20 11.16 -16.03 5.80
C SER A 20 11.71 -16.97 6.87
N LEU A 21 12.96 -16.78 7.33
CA LEU A 21 13.52 -17.54 8.45
C LEU A 21 12.71 -17.33 9.74
N ILE A 22 12.38 -16.08 10.07
CA ILE A 22 11.55 -15.75 11.24
C ILE A 22 10.16 -16.37 11.12
N ALA A 23 9.57 -16.36 9.92
CA ALA A 23 8.27 -17.01 9.68
C ALA A 23 8.30 -18.50 10.05
N ILE A 24 9.36 -19.20 9.63
CA ILE A 24 9.56 -20.63 9.88
C ILE A 24 9.74 -20.88 11.39
N GLU A 25 10.56 -20.09 12.08
CA GLU A 25 10.81 -20.28 13.52
C GLU A 25 9.58 -20.02 14.39
N ILE A 26 8.76 -19.03 14.03
CA ILE A 26 7.55 -18.68 14.79
C ILE A 26 6.34 -19.56 14.34
N GLY A 27 6.49 -20.35 13.28
CA GLY A 27 5.42 -21.20 12.75
C GLY A 27 4.30 -20.41 12.07
N ILE A 28 4.59 -19.21 11.58
CA ILE A 28 3.63 -18.35 10.88
C ILE A 28 3.73 -18.62 9.37
N PRO A 29 2.60 -18.73 8.64
CA PRO A 29 2.66 -18.88 7.18
C PRO A 29 3.43 -17.73 6.53
N LEU A 30 4.33 -18.06 5.59
CA LEU A 30 5.14 -17.07 4.87
C LEU A 30 4.28 -16.00 4.18
N PHE A 31 3.08 -16.40 3.73
CA PHE A 31 2.07 -15.50 3.18
C PHE A 31 1.70 -14.37 4.15
N VAL A 32 1.51 -14.66 5.44
CA VAL A 32 1.14 -13.67 6.46
C VAL A 32 2.29 -12.68 6.69
N VAL A 33 3.54 -13.17 6.66
CA VAL A 33 4.72 -12.31 6.75
C VAL A 33 4.82 -11.38 5.53
N GLY A 34 4.55 -11.89 4.33
CA GLY A 34 4.48 -11.06 3.13
C GLY A 34 3.37 -10.00 3.20
N VAL A 35 2.16 -10.40 3.60
CA VAL A 35 0.99 -9.53 3.64
C VAL A 35 1.03 -8.52 4.77
N LEU A 36 1.62 -8.82 5.92
CA LEU A 36 1.63 -7.90 7.08
C LEU A 36 2.99 -7.22 7.27
N LEU A 37 4.07 -7.99 7.40
CA LEU A 37 5.38 -7.42 7.73
C LEU A 37 6.00 -6.69 6.54
N LEU A 38 5.99 -7.31 5.36
CA LEU A 38 6.59 -6.69 4.17
C LEU A 38 5.74 -5.51 3.69
N SER A 39 4.41 -5.66 3.59
CA SER A 39 3.53 -4.58 3.13
C SER A 39 3.60 -3.33 4.01
N ILE A 40 3.51 -3.50 5.34
CA ILE A 40 3.65 -2.40 6.30
C ILE A 40 5.05 -1.82 6.23
N GLY A 41 6.08 -2.68 6.19
CA GLY A 41 7.48 -2.28 6.09
C GLY A 41 7.78 -1.41 4.87
N THR A 42 7.15 -1.70 3.73
CA THR A 42 7.28 -0.89 2.51
C THR A 42 6.48 0.40 2.49
N SER A 43 5.52 0.59 3.40
CA SER A 43 4.73 1.83 3.47
C SER A 43 5.17 2.73 4.64
N PHE A 44 5.91 2.18 5.60
CA PHE A 44 6.36 2.89 6.79
C PHE A 44 7.30 4.07 6.50
N PRO A 45 8.30 3.94 5.61
CA PRO A 45 9.15 5.06 5.22
C PRO A 45 8.36 6.19 4.55
N GLU A 46 7.42 5.86 3.68
CA GLU A 46 6.55 6.79 2.96
C GLU A 46 5.63 7.53 3.94
N LEU A 47 4.99 6.81 4.87
CA LEU A 47 4.17 7.42 5.92
C LEU A 47 5.00 8.37 6.79
N SER A 48 6.24 8.00 7.12
CA SER A 48 7.16 8.83 7.88
C SER A 48 7.54 10.10 7.12
N PHE A 49 7.94 9.95 5.85
CA PHE A 49 8.27 11.06 4.95
C PHE A 49 7.09 12.02 4.75
N GLN A 50 5.90 11.49 4.51
CA GLN A 50 4.68 12.25 4.30
C GLN A 50 4.31 13.04 5.56
N THR A 51 4.40 12.41 6.73
CA THR A 51 4.14 13.05 8.03
C THR A 51 5.10 14.21 8.26
N VAL A 52 6.41 14.00 8.08
CA VAL A 52 7.42 15.04 8.24
C VAL A 52 7.20 16.18 7.24
N SER A 53 6.92 15.87 5.98
CA SER A 53 6.68 16.87 4.93
C SER A 53 5.44 17.73 5.22
N LEU A 54 4.36 17.13 5.76
CA LEU A 54 3.18 17.86 6.22
C LEU A 54 3.49 18.80 7.39
N LEU A 55 4.30 18.35 8.35
CA LEU A 55 4.72 19.18 9.49
C LEU A 55 5.54 20.40 9.05
N HIS A 56 6.30 20.28 7.96
CA HIS A 56 7.06 21.39 7.37
C HIS A 56 6.22 22.25 6.40
N GLY A 57 4.92 21.97 6.24
CA GLY A 57 4.02 22.76 5.40
C GLY A 57 4.05 22.40 3.91
N TYR A 58 4.76 21.35 3.49
CA TYR A 58 4.86 20.92 2.08
C TYR A 58 3.66 20.11 1.59
N LYS A 59 2.45 20.63 1.77
CA LYS A 59 1.19 19.91 1.53
C LYS A 59 1.04 19.41 0.08
N LEU A 60 1.45 20.21 -0.91
CA LEU A 60 1.34 19.83 -2.33
C LEU A 60 2.29 18.68 -2.69
N LEU A 61 3.51 18.70 -2.12
CA LEU A 61 4.50 17.64 -2.29
C LEU A 61 4.01 16.34 -1.68
N THR A 62 3.48 16.38 -0.46
CA THR A 62 2.92 15.19 0.22
C THR A 62 1.78 14.57 -0.58
N ILE A 63 0.85 15.39 -1.10
CA ILE A 63 -0.28 14.87 -1.89
C ILE A 63 0.22 14.25 -3.20
N GLY A 64 1.20 14.89 -3.86
CA GLY A 64 1.82 14.37 -5.08
C GLY A 64 2.52 13.03 -4.85
N ASP A 65 3.27 12.91 -3.76
CA ASP A 65 3.93 11.67 -3.35
C ASP A 65 2.93 10.55 -3.03
N LEU A 66 1.91 10.85 -2.22
CA LEU A 66 0.88 9.88 -1.83
C LEU A 66 0.11 9.32 -3.04
N LEU A 67 -0.27 10.19 -3.98
CA LEU A 67 -0.94 9.76 -5.20
C LEU A 67 0.01 9.06 -6.17
N GLY A 68 1.23 9.57 -6.33
CA GLY A 68 2.23 9.01 -7.23
C GLY A 68 2.61 7.58 -6.85
N THR A 69 2.93 7.34 -5.58
CA THR A 69 3.26 6.01 -5.04
C THR A 69 2.10 5.03 -5.22
N THR A 70 0.86 5.45 -4.90
CA THR A 70 -0.34 4.61 -5.08
C THR A 70 -0.55 4.20 -6.54
N VAL A 71 -0.41 5.15 -7.47
CA VAL A 71 -0.56 4.88 -8.91
C VAL A 71 0.55 3.97 -9.42
N VAL A 72 1.81 4.27 -9.09
CA VAL A 72 2.96 3.45 -9.52
C VAL A 72 2.86 2.03 -8.98
N ASN A 73 2.49 1.84 -7.71
CA ASN A 73 2.36 0.51 -7.13
C ASN A 73 1.21 -0.29 -7.74
N SER A 74 0.07 0.37 -7.98
CA SER A 74 -1.11 -0.32 -8.54
C SER A 74 -1.00 -0.60 -10.04
N THR A 75 -0.21 0.19 -10.78
CA THR A 75 -0.10 0.08 -12.25
C THR A 75 1.23 -0.55 -12.67
N LEU A 76 2.35 0.14 -12.42
CA LEU A 76 3.66 -0.27 -12.90
C LEU A 76 4.15 -1.52 -12.16
N VAL A 77 4.16 -1.49 -10.82
CA VAL A 77 4.67 -2.61 -10.03
C VAL A 77 3.78 -3.84 -10.25
N LEU A 78 2.46 -3.68 -10.09
CA LEU A 78 1.51 -4.78 -10.29
C LEU A 78 1.53 -5.32 -11.74
N GLY A 79 1.69 -4.45 -12.73
CA GLY A 79 1.81 -4.82 -14.14
C GLY A 79 3.09 -5.59 -14.45
N VAL A 80 4.25 -5.14 -13.94
CA VAL A 80 5.52 -5.86 -14.07
C VAL A 80 5.45 -7.22 -13.37
N ILE A 81 4.88 -7.28 -12.16
CA ILE A 81 4.68 -8.55 -11.45
C ILE A 81 3.78 -9.49 -12.27
N SER A 82 2.68 -8.99 -12.83
CA SER A 82 1.75 -9.80 -13.64
C SER A 82 2.39 -10.38 -14.91
N ILE A 83 3.39 -9.70 -15.49
CA ILE A 83 4.16 -10.20 -16.64
C ILE A 83 5.14 -11.29 -16.21
N LEU A 84 5.84 -11.10 -15.08
CA LEU A 84 6.85 -12.03 -14.59
C LEU A 84 6.24 -13.27 -13.91
N ASN A 85 5.13 -13.09 -13.21
CA ASN A 85 4.41 -14.13 -12.48
C ASN A 85 2.90 -13.87 -12.64
N PRO A 86 2.23 -14.55 -13.58
CA PRO A 86 0.81 -14.32 -13.87
C PRO A 86 -0.04 -14.45 -12.61
N ILE A 87 -0.76 -13.37 -12.28
CA ILE A 87 -1.66 -13.32 -11.14
C ILE A 87 -2.99 -13.96 -11.55
N PHE A 88 -3.32 -15.09 -10.95
CA PHE A 88 -4.62 -15.75 -11.17
C PHE A 88 -5.62 -15.27 -10.14
N VAL A 89 -6.74 -14.74 -10.61
CA VAL A 89 -7.89 -14.40 -9.75
C VAL A 89 -8.65 -15.69 -9.45
N THR A 90 -8.57 -16.16 -8.22
CA THR A 90 -9.25 -17.38 -7.75
C THR A 90 -10.74 -17.15 -7.47
N ASP A 91 -11.11 -15.97 -7.00
CA ASP A 91 -12.51 -15.58 -6.77
C ASP A 91 -12.81 -14.22 -7.44
N LEU A 92 -13.75 -14.24 -8.38
CA LEU A 92 -14.21 -13.02 -9.07
C LEU A 92 -14.89 -12.05 -8.11
N ARG A 93 -15.50 -12.55 -7.03
CA ARG A 93 -16.13 -11.71 -6.00
C ARG A 93 -15.09 -10.81 -5.34
N ASP A 94 -13.98 -11.37 -4.90
CA ASP A 94 -12.94 -10.61 -4.21
C ASP A 94 -12.32 -9.56 -5.14
N PHE A 95 -12.09 -9.93 -6.39
CA PHE A 95 -11.61 -8.98 -7.39
C PHE A 95 -12.58 -7.82 -7.62
N VAL A 96 -13.88 -8.10 -7.72
CA VAL A 96 -14.92 -7.07 -7.89
C VAL A 96 -15.02 -6.19 -6.65
N VAL A 97 -14.98 -6.76 -5.44
CA VAL A 97 -15.04 -6.00 -4.19
C VAL A 97 -13.84 -5.08 -4.04
N VAL A 98 -12.62 -5.59 -4.22
CA VAL A 98 -11.38 -4.79 -4.15
C VAL A 98 -11.40 -3.66 -5.19
N SER A 99 -11.78 -3.96 -6.44
CA SER A 99 -11.84 -2.97 -7.51
C SER A 99 -12.87 -1.89 -7.23
N LEU A 100 -14.07 -2.27 -6.78
CA LEU A 100 -15.15 -1.34 -6.48
C LEU A 100 -14.78 -0.39 -5.33
N PHE A 101 -14.25 -0.93 -4.23
CA PHE A 101 -13.81 -0.13 -3.09
C PHE A 101 -12.67 0.83 -3.48
N THR A 102 -11.71 0.37 -4.29
CA THR A 102 -10.62 1.22 -4.79
C THR A 102 -11.16 2.40 -5.60
N VAL A 103 -12.09 2.16 -6.53
CA VAL A 103 -12.72 3.22 -7.34
C VAL A 103 -13.49 4.21 -6.44
N ILE A 104 -14.28 3.71 -5.49
CA ILE A 104 -15.04 4.55 -4.56
C ILE A 104 -14.10 5.45 -3.75
N VAL A 105 -13.03 4.89 -3.18
CA VAL A 105 -12.06 5.64 -2.37
C VAL A 105 -11.37 6.72 -3.20
N VAL A 106 -10.94 6.39 -4.42
CA VAL A 106 -10.30 7.36 -5.33
C VAL A 106 -11.25 8.50 -5.70
N LEU A 107 -12.52 8.20 -5.99
CA LEU A 107 -13.53 9.22 -6.31
C LEU A 107 -13.81 10.15 -5.11
N ILE A 108 -13.99 9.59 -3.92
CA ILE A 108 -14.22 10.36 -2.69
C ILE A 108 -13.00 11.23 -2.38
N PHE A 109 -11.80 10.66 -2.46
CA PHE A 109 -10.55 11.39 -2.21
C PHE A 109 -10.37 12.55 -3.20
N SER A 110 -10.60 12.30 -4.49
CA SER A 110 -10.54 13.32 -5.55
C SER A 110 -11.54 14.46 -5.32
N TYR A 111 -12.77 14.13 -4.93
CA TYR A 111 -13.79 15.12 -4.57
C TYR A 111 -13.37 15.98 -3.36
N TYR A 112 -12.81 15.36 -2.33
CA TYR A 112 -12.34 16.08 -1.13
C TYR A 112 -11.17 17.02 -1.44
N LEU A 113 -10.29 16.63 -2.35
CA LEU A 113 -9.16 17.44 -2.80
C LEU A 113 -9.64 18.73 -3.48
N ARG A 114 -10.70 18.66 -4.30
CA ARG A 114 -11.27 19.81 -5.03
C ARG A 114 -12.11 20.75 -4.16
N SER A 115 -12.81 20.22 -3.16
CA SER A 115 -13.79 21.01 -2.39
C SER A 115 -13.16 22.00 -1.42
N LYS A 116 -12.43 21.52 -0.39
CA LYS A 116 -11.77 22.33 0.66
C LYS A 116 -10.58 21.61 1.31
N GLY A 117 -10.05 20.59 0.65
CA GLY A 117 -9.07 19.67 1.23
C GLY A 117 -9.67 18.68 2.24
N ILE A 118 -8.79 17.90 2.85
CA ILE A 118 -9.12 16.81 3.78
C ILE A 118 -9.14 17.34 5.21
N THR A 119 -10.32 17.34 5.83
CA THR A 119 -10.54 17.64 7.25
C THR A 119 -10.47 16.34 8.07
N ARG A 120 -10.23 16.41 9.39
CA ARG A 120 -10.21 15.23 10.28
C ARG A 120 -11.43 14.32 10.12
N LEU A 121 -12.64 14.88 9.97
CA LEU A 121 -13.87 14.13 9.72
C LEU A 121 -13.85 13.37 8.39
N LYS A 122 -13.38 14.01 7.31
CA LYS A 122 -13.25 13.39 5.98
C LYS A 122 -12.21 12.27 5.97
N ALA A 123 -11.10 12.46 6.69
CA ALA A 123 -10.08 11.43 6.87
C ALA A 123 -10.63 10.24 7.68
N LEU A 124 -11.37 10.50 8.76
CA LEU A 124 -11.99 9.46 9.58
C LEU A 124 -13.00 8.63 8.77
N LEU A 125 -13.75 9.27 7.88
CA LEU A 125 -14.66 8.58 6.96
C LEU A 125 -13.90 7.64 6.00
N LEU A 126 -12.79 8.08 5.42
CA LEU A 126 -11.93 7.23 4.57
C LEU A 126 -11.37 6.03 5.34
N VAL A 127 -10.94 6.23 6.59
CA VAL A 127 -10.47 5.13 7.46
C VAL A 127 -11.62 4.17 7.77
N LEU A 128 -12.83 4.67 8.03
CA LEU A 128 -13.99 3.83 8.28
C LEU A 128 -14.34 2.95 7.07
N ILE A 129 -14.28 3.51 5.84
CA ILE A 129 -14.46 2.74 4.60
C ILE A 129 -13.39 1.64 4.51
N TYR A 130 -12.14 1.94 4.84
CA TYR A 130 -11.05 0.95 4.84
C TYR A 130 -11.28 -0.17 5.87
N VAL A 131 -11.75 0.16 7.07
CA VAL A 131 -12.11 -0.84 8.08
C VAL A 131 -13.25 -1.73 7.59
N VAL A 132 -14.31 -1.15 7.01
CA VAL A 132 -15.42 -1.93 6.42
C VAL A 132 -14.92 -2.85 5.30
N PHE A 133 -14.02 -2.36 4.45
CA PHE A 133 -13.38 -3.16 3.41
C PHE A 133 -12.62 -4.37 3.98
N ILE A 134 -11.81 -4.17 5.03
CA ILE A 134 -11.11 -5.28 5.71
C ILE A 134 -12.12 -6.27 6.30
N LEU A 135 -13.17 -5.80 6.96
CA LEU A 135 -14.18 -6.70 7.56
C LEU A 135 -14.94 -7.51 6.50
N LEU A 136 -15.17 -6.96 5.30
CA LEU A 136 -15.84 -7.67 4.22
C LEU A 136 -14.94 -8.68 3.50
N THR A 137 -13.63 -8.41 3.46
CA THR A 137 -12.64 -9.21 2.71
C THR A 137 -11.90 -10.22 3.60
N GLY A 138 -11.61 -9.88 4.86
CA GLY A 138 -10.75 -10.65 5.76
C GLY A 138 -11.43 -11.78 6.55
N PHE A 139 -12.72 -12.04 6.33
CA PHE A 139 -13.49 -13.07 7.05
C PHE A 139 -13.92 -14.26 6.17
N TYR A 140 -13.25 -14.48 5.04
CA TYR A 140 -13.48 -15.63 4.15
C TYR A 140 -12.15 -16.23 3.66
#